data_AF-A0AAT9HC27-F1
#
_entry.id   AF-A0AAT9HC27-F1
#
_cell.length_a   1.000
_cell.length_b   1.000
_cell.length_c   1.000
_cell.angle_alpha   90.00
_cell.angle_beta   90.00
_cell.angle_gamma   90.00
#
_symmetry.space_group_name_H-M   'P 1'
#
loop_
_entity.id
_entity.type
_entity.pdbx_description
1 polymer ?
#
loop_
_entity_poly.entity_id
_entity_poly.type
_entity_poly.pdbx_seq_one_letter_code
_entity_poly.pdbx_strand_id
1 'polypeptide(L)'
;MLRELEPEAKANLSPEAYTAAKAAAAVMAMNNVFYRTRHLLSDHEYGTLRAGLRMNVIGNPGVDKVDFEFWSFAVSAINGCGMCLDSHEQVLRKADVSREVVQEAFKIAAVIQGSPRRWTRKRP
;
A
#
# COMPACT_ATOMS: atom_id res chain seq x y z
N MET A 1 12.61 3.09 -11.82
CA MET A 1 11.56 2.14 -11.40
C MET A 1 10.15 2.64 -11.72
N LEU A 2 9.59 3.66 -11.06
CA LEU A 2 8.24 4.15 -11.41
C LEU A 2 8.12 4.53 -12.90
N ARG A 3 9.11 5.25 -13.45
CA ARG A 3 9.14 5.59 -14.89
C ARG A 3 9.23 4.38 -15.83
N GLU A 4 9.82 3.28 -15.37
CA GLU A 4 9.99 2.07 -16.18
C GLU A 4 8.74 1.19 -16.16
N LEU A 5 8.08 1.11 -15.00
CA LEU A 5 6.86 0.30 -14.84
C LEU A 5 5.60 1.04 -15.28
N GLU A 6 5.64 2.38 -15.38
CA GLU A 6 4.48 3.18 -15.76
C GLU A 6 3.88 2.82 -17.14
N PRO A 7 4.68 2.61 -18.21
CA PRO A 7 4.15 2.16 -19.50
C PRO A 7 3.43 0.80 -19.41
N GLU A 8 4.05 -0.18 -18.76
CA GLU A 8 3.47 -1.51 -18.56
C GLU A 8 2.21 -1.45 -17.69
N ALA A 9 2.23 -0.66 -16.61
CA ALA A 9 1.07 -0.48 -15.74
C ALA A 9 -0.11 0.14 -16.50
N LYS A 10 0.13 1.17 -17.33
CA LYS A 10 -0.93 1.79 -18.16
C LYS A 10 -1.45 0.86 -19.26
N ALA A 11 -0.66 -0.09 -19.72
CA ALA A 11 -1.10 -1.08 -20.71
C ALA A 11 -1.97 -2.18 -20.10
N ASN A 12 -1.79 -2.49 -18.80
CA ASN A 12 -2.47 -3.59 -18.12
C ASN A 12 -3.57 -3.16 -17.14
N LEU A 13 -3.63 -1.87 -16.77
CA LEU A 13 -4.64 -1.32 -15.86
C LEU A 13 -5.55 -0.35 -16.60
N SER A 14 -6.82 -0.30 -16.18
CA SER A 14 -7.70 0.81 -16.58
C SER A 14 -7.16 2.15 -16.02
N PRO A 15 -7.55 3.30 -16.60
CA PRO A 15 -7.19 4.61 -16.07
C PRO A 15 -7.60 4.80 -14.60
N GLU A 16 -8.76 4.26 -14.22
CA GLU A 16 -9.31 4.29 -12.86
C GLU A 16 -8.45 3.45 -11.91
N ALA A 17 -8.10 2.21 -12.30
CA ALA A 17 -7.22 1.34 -11.53
C ALA A 17 -5.83 1.93 -11.34
N TYR A 18 -5.25 2.51 -12.38
CA TYR A 18 -3.96 3.19 -12.29
C TYR A 18 -4.00 4.40 -11.33
N THR A 19 -5.09 5.16 -11.37
CA THR A 19 -5.30 6.31 -10.48
C THR A 19 -5.52 5.86 -9.04
N ALA A 20 -6.34 4.84 -8.81
CA ALA A 20 -6.61 4.28 -7.50
C ALA A 20 -5.36 3.65 -6.87
N ALA A 21 -4.52 2.95 -7.65
CA ALA A 21 -3.24 2.41 -7.16
C ALA A 21 -2.28 3.53 -6.69
N LYS A 22 -2.21 4.65 -7.42
CA LYS A 22 -1.45 5.84 -6.97
C LYS A 22 -2.04 6.44 -5.70
N ALA A 23 -3.38 6.49 -5.62
CA ALA A 23 -4.06 7.01 -4.45
C ALA A 23 -3.82 6.13 -3.22
N ALA A 24 -3.81 4.80 -3.38
CA ALA A 24 -3.43 3.84 -2.34
C ALA A 24 -2.01 4.13 -1.83
N ALA A 25 -1.04 4.30 -2.74
CA ALA A 25 0.32 4.67 -2.35
C ALA A 25 0.40 6.00 -1.59
N ALA A 26 -0.35 7.02 -2.03
CA ALA A 26 -0.36 8.33 -1.38
C ALA A 26 -1.00 8.31 0.01
N VAL A 27 -2.17 7.67 0.16
CA VAL A 27 -2.84 7.59 1.47
C VAL A 27 -2.08 6.68 2.43
N MET A 28 -1.46 5.60 1.93
CA MET A 28 -0.61 4.75 2.76
C MET A 28 0.68 5.43 3.19
N ALA A 29 1.28 6.30 2.38
CA ALA A 29 2.41 7.09 2.85
C ALA A 29 2.07 7.92 4.10
N MET A 30 0.87 8.53 4.14
CA MET A 30 0.37 9.24 5.31
C MET A 30 0.02 8.28 6.46
N ASN A 31 -0.82 7.28 6.18
CA ASN A 31 -1.34 6.37 7.20
C ASN A 31 -0.24 5.54 7.83
N ASN A 32 0.69 5.00 7.04
CA ASN A 32 1.77 4.17 7.55
C ASN A 32 2.68 4.96 8.50
N VAL A 33 2.99 6.23 8.20
CA VAL A 33 3.76 7.07 9.13
C VAL A 33 2.98 7.27 10.43
N PHE A 34 1.72 7.65 10.34
CA PHE A 34 0.90 7.98 11.50
C PHE A 34 0.66 6.77 12.42
N TYR A 35 0.14 5.68 11.86
CA TYR A 35 -0.24 4.50 12.64
C TYR A 35 0.99 3.72 13.12
N ARG A 36 2.07 3.65 12.34
CA ARG A 36 3.34 3.06 12.82
C ARG A 36 3.90 3.86 14.00
N THR A 37 3.91 5.19 13.91
CA THR A 37 4.39 6.03 15.00
C THR A 37 3.57 5.80 16.26
N ARG A 38 2.23 5.83 16.16
CA ARG A 38 1.35 5.53 17.30
C ARG A 38 1.56 4.13 17.88
N HIS A 39 1.80 3.14 17.04
CA HIS A 39 2.04 1.76 17.47
C HIS A 39 3.39 1.58 18.19
N LEU A 40 4.39 2.40 17.85
CA LEU A 40 5.74 2.33 18.43
C LEU A 40 5.94 3.22 19.66
N LEU A 41 5.08 4.22 19.89
CA LEU A 41 5.14 5.05 21.09
C LEU A 41 4.77 4.21 22.32
N SER A 42 5.59 4.30 23.37
CA SER A 42 5.34 3.65 24.65
C SER A 42 4.20 4.30 25.45
N ASP A 43 3.89 5.56 25.14
CA ASP A 43 2.74 6.26 25.72
C ASP A 43 1.48 5.90 24.92
N HIS A 44 0.62 5.09 25.52
CA HIS A 44 -0.61 4.62 24.90
C HIS A 44 -1.73 5.67 24.88
N GLU A 45 -1.61 6.79 25.59
CA GLU A 45 -2.61 7.87 25.56
C GLU A 45 -2.74 8.48 24.15
N TYR A 46 -1.69 8.45 23.34
CA TYR A 46 -1.79 8.87 21.93
C TYR A 46 -2.80 8.02 21.12
N GLY A 47 -3.13 6.81 21.57
CA GLY A 47 -4.17 5.96 20.98
C GLY A 47 -5.59 6.48 21.19
N THR A 48 -5.84 7.23 22.27
CA THR A 48 -7.17 7.78 22.60
C THR A 48 -7.47 9.06 21.82
N LEU A 49 -6.44 9.76 21.36
CA LEU A 49 -6.57 10.98 20.56
C LEU A 49 -7.12 10.68 19.16
N ARG A 50 -8.09 11.47 18.70
CA ARG A 50 -8.62 11.39 17.33
C ARG A 50 -7.50 11.64 16.31
N ALA A 51 -7.46 10.84 15.24
CA ALA A 51 -6.44 11.00 14.21
C ALA A 51 -6.55 12.31 13.41
N GLY A 52 -7.76 12.76 13.10
CA GLY A 52 -7.98 14.02 12.37
C GLY A 52 -7.50 14.01 10.91
N LEU A 53 -7.18 12.84 10.35
CA LEU A 53 -6.68 12.67 8.98
C LEU A 53 -7.80 12.37 7.99
N ARG A 54 -7.73 12.97 6.80
CA ARG A 54 -8.69 12.74 5.72
C ARG A 54 -8.29 11.52 4.89
N MET A 55 -9.09 10.46 4.95
CA MET A 55 -8.80 9.15 4.30
C MET A 55 -9.93 8.67 3.38
N ASN A 56 -10.72 9.59 2.83
CA ASN A 56 -11.96 9.27 2.10
C ASN A 56 -11.77 8.26 0.95
N VAL A 57 -10.60 8.25 0.31
CA VAL A 57 -10.29 7.33 -0.79
C VAL A 57 -10.30 5.86 -0.34
N ILE A 58 -10.05 5.57 0.94
CA ILE A 58 -10.16 4.20 1.46
C ILE A 58 -11.62 3.74 1.40
N GLY A 59 -12.57 4.61 1.76
CA GLY A 59 -13.99 4.27 1.75
C GLY A 59 -14.61 4.24 0.35
N ASN A 60 -14.09 5.07 -0.57
CA ASN A 60 -14.54 5.13 -1.95
C ASN A 60 -13.35 5.24 -2.91
N PRO A 61 -12.71 4.10 -3.25
CA PRO A 61 -11.49 4.08 -4.05
C PRO A 61 -11.73 4.24 -5.56
N GLY A 62 -12.98 4.17 -6.02
CA GLY A 62 -13.32 4.21 -7.45
C GLY A 62 -13.00 2.91 -8.21
N VAL A 63 -12.63 1.85 -7.50
CA VAL A 63 -12.34 0.49 -8.00
C VAL A 63 -12.88 -0.55 -7.01
N ASP A 64 -12.70 -1.84 -7.31
CA ASP A 64 -12.99 -2.90 -6.36
C ASP A 64 -12.21 -2.67 -5.04
N LYS A 65 -12.91 -2.85 -3.93
CA LYS A 65 -12.35 -2.66 -2.60
C LYS A 65 -11.22 -3.64 -2.32
N VAL A 66 -11.31 -4.87 -2.80
CA VAL A 66 -10.29 -5.91 -2.63
C VAL A 66 -8.99 -5.48 -3.29
N ASP A 67 -9.04 -4.95 -4.51
CA ASP A 67 -7.85 -4.46 -5.22
C ASP A 67 -7.18 -3.30 -4.47
N PHE A 68 -7.97 -2.34 -3.99
CA PHE A 68 -7.45 -1.20 -3.24
C PHE A 68 -6.78 -1.62 -1.92
N GLU A 69 -7.39 -2.57 -1.20
CA GLU A 69 -6.83 -3.14 0.03
C GLU A 69 -5.55 -3.93 -0.26
N PHE A 70 -5.50 -4.65 -1.39
CA PHE A 70 -4.33 -5.41 -1.82
C PHE A 70 -3.13 -4.50 -2.11
N TRP A 71 -3.34 -3.39 -2.83
CA TRP A 71 -2.29 -2.40 -3.05
C TRP A 71 -1.90 -1.68 -1.76
N SER A 72 -2.87 -1.36 -0.89
CA SER A 72 -2.60 -0.72 0.40
C SER A 72 -1.78 -1.61 1.34
N PHE A 73 -2.05 -2.91 1.34
CA PHE A 73 -1.25 -3.93 2.02
C PHE A 73 0.18 -3.98 1.46
N ALA A 74 0.35 -4.04 0.14
CA ALA A 74 1.68 -4.06 -0.49
C ALA A 74 2.51 -2.81 -0.15
N VAL A 75 1.91 -1.61 -0.18
CA VAL A 75 2.59 -0.36 0.20
C VAL A 75 2.92 -0.35 1.71
N SER A 76 2.02 -0.87 2.54
CA SER A 76 2.26 -1.00 3.99
C SER A 76 3.42 -1.96 4.30
N ALA A 77 3.63 -2.99 3.47
CA ALA A 77 4.79 -3.88 3.58
C ALA A 77 6.10 -3.16 3.23
N ILE A 78 6.12 -2.35 2.17
CA ILE A 78 7.28 -1.52 1.80
C ILE A 78 7.62 -0.54 2.93
N ASN A 79 6.59 0.09 3.51
CA ASN A 79 6.77 1.11 4.54
C ASN A 79 6.96 0.52 5.95
N GLY A 80 6.66 -0.75 6.19
CA GLY A 80 6.81 -1.40 7.49
C GLY A 80 5.87 -0.86 8.58
N CYS A 81 4.56 -0.71 8.29
CA CYS A 81 3.55 -0.39 9.31
C CYS A 81 2.81 -1.66 9.75
N GLY A 82 3.18 -2.24 10.91
CA GLY A 82 2.56 -3.47 11.44
C GLY A 82 1.04 -3.37 11.60
N MET A 83 0.55 -2.30 12.24
CA MET A 83 -0.89 -2.05 12.39
C MET A 83 -1.64 -1.97 11.06
N CYS A 84 -1.02 -1.38 10.04
CA CYS A 84 -1.63 -1.25 8.72
C CYS A 84 -1.63 -2.59 7.97
N LEU A 85 -0.56 -3.37 8.11
CA LEU A 85 -0.48 -4.74 7.57
C LEU A 85 -1.62 -5.61 8.09
N ASP A 86 -1.79 -5.66 9.41
CA ASP A 86 -2.85 -6.44 10.04
C ASP A 86 -4.25 -5.95 9.60
N SER A 87 -4.45 -4.63 9.55
CA SER A 87 -5.73 -4.05 9.15
C SER A 87 -6.11 -4.40 7.72
N HIS A 88 -5.18 -4.25 6.76
CA HIS A 88 -5.47 -4.53 5.35
C HIS A 88 -5.56 -6.04 5.09
N GLU A 89 -4.72 -6.85 5.74
CA GLU A 89 -4.80 -8.32 5.63
C GLU A 89 -6.15 -8.83 6.11
N GLN A 90 -6.64 -8.38 7.26
CA GLN A 90 -7.94 -8.81 7.78
C GLN A 90 -9.09 -8.49 6.82
N VAL A 91 -9.04 -7.35 6.12
CA VAL A 91 -10.06 -7.00 5.11
C VAL A 91 -9.97 -7.94 3.91
N LEU A 92 -8.76 -8.22 3.41
CA LEU A 92 -8.54 -9.19 2.33
C LEU A 92 -9.03 -10.58 2.72
N ARG A 93 -8.76 -11.01 3.95
CA ARG A 93 -9.22 -12.31 4.46
C ARG A 93 -10.73 -12.41 4.56
N LYS A 94 -11.40 -11.34 5.00
CA LYS A 94 -12.87 -11.26 5.05
C LYS A 94 -13.52 -11.28 3.67
N ALA A 95 -12.77 -10.89 2.63
CA ALA A 95 -13.17 -10.99 1.24
C ALA A 95 -12.69 -12.30 0.57
N ASP A 96 -12.35 -13.33 1.35
CA ASP A 96 -11.94 -14.66 0.90
C ASP A 96 -10.68 -14.71 0.02
N VAL A 97 -9.87 -13.65 -0.02
CA VAL A 97 -8.56 -13.66 -0.69
C VAL A 97 -7.66 -14.68 0.01
N SER A 98 -7.03 -15.60 -0.74
CA SER A 98 -6.21 -16.67 -0.17
C SER A 98 -4.88 -16.17 0.43
N ARG A 99 -4.25 -16.97 1.30
CA ARG A 99 -3.03 -16.53 2.02
C ARG A 99 -1.87 -16.44 1.06
N GLU A 100 -1.87 -17.34 0.08
CA GLU A 100 -0.96 -17.40 -1.05
C GLU A 100 -1.04 -16.10 -1.86
N VAL A 101 -2.25 -15.62 -2.17
CA VAL A 101 -2.44 -14.35 -2.89
C VAL A 101 -1.95 -13.15 -2.06
N VAL A 102 -2.28 -13.09 -0.76
CA VAL A 102 -1.74 -12.06 0.15
C VAL A 102 -0.20 -12.13 0.21
N GLN A 103 0.36 -13.33 0.20
CA GLN A 103 1.81 -13.53 0.18
C GLN A 103 2.46 -13.03 -1.11
N GLU A 104 1.80 -13.20 -2.26
CA GLU A 104 2.30 -12.63 -3.51
C GLU A 104 2.40 -11.10 -3.44
N ALA A 105 1.49 -10.39 -2.74
CA ALA A 105 1.62 -8.94 -2.57
C ALA A 105 2.94 -8.54 -1.89
N PHE A 106 3.29 -9.16 -0.76
CA PHE A 106 4.52 -8.78 -0.05
C PHE A 106 5.79 -9.32 -0.72
N LYS A 107 5.71 -10.42 -1.50
CA LYS A 107 6.81 -10.87 -2.37
C LYS A 107 7.08 -9.85 -3.46
N ILE A 108 6.04 -9.37 -4.16
CA ILE A 108 6.16 -8.32 -5.18
C ILE A 108 6.72 -7.04 -4.55
N ALA A 109 6.18 -6.61 -3.40
CA ALA A 109 6.69 -5.46 -2.65
C ALA A 109 8.19 -5.57 -2.33
N ALA A 110 8.63 -6.75 -1.85
CA ALA A 110 10.04 -7.01 -1.54
C ALA A 110 10.94 -6.97 -2.79
N VAL A 111 10.50 -7.57 -3.91
CA VAL A 111 11.21 -7.51 -5.19
C VAL A 111 11.32 -6.08 -5.69
N ILE A 112 10.23 -5.31 -5.57
CA ILE A 112 10.21 -3.89 -5.96
C ILE A 112 11.20 -3.08 -5.12
N GLN A 113 11.21 -3.28 -3.81
CA GLN A 113 12.11 -2.59 -2.89
C GLN A 113 13.58 -2.98 -3.09
N GLY A 114 13.86 -4.26 -3.39
CA GLY A 114 15.19 -4.78 -3.63
C GLY A 114 15.77 -4.45 -5.02
N SER A 115 14.92 -4.05 -5.97
CA SER A 115 15.35 -3.76 -7.35
C SER A 115 16.29 -2.53 -7.38
N PRO A 116 17.55 -2.68 -7.85
CA PRO A 116 18.53 -1.61 -7.81
C PRO A 116 18.12 -0.45 -8.73
N ARG A 117 17.98 0.75 -8.17
CA ARG A 117 17.71 2.01 -8.90
C ARG A 117 18.71 2.30 -10.05
N ARG A 118 19.87 1.63 -10.05
CA ARG A 118 20.98 1.84 -10.98
C ARG A 118 20.84 1.13 -12.32
N TRP A 119 20.04 0.07 -12.44
CA TRP A 119 19.88 -0.66 -13.71
C TRP A 119 19.11 0.12 -14.78
N THR A 120 18.34 1.14 -14.39
CA THR A 120 17.49 1.93 -15.28
C THR A 120 18.19 3.19 -15.80
N ARG A 121 19.38 3.53 -15.30
CA ARG A 121 20.21 4.57 -15.90
C ARG A 121 21.10 3.89 -16.93
N LYS A 122 20.69 3.86 -18.20
CA LYS A 122 21.61 3.57 -19.31
C LYS A 122 22.87 4.42 -19.04
N ARG A 123 24.02 3.77 -18.84
CA ARG A 123 25.29 4.49 -18.77
C ARG A 123 25.46 5.22 -20.11
N PRO A 124 26.01 6.45 -20.11
CA PRO A 124 26.39 7.09 -21.36
C PRO A 124 27.40 6.23 -22.12
#